data_AF-A0A5C7L6E3-F1
#
_entry.id   AF-A0A5C7L6E3-F1
#
_cell.length_a   1.000
_cell.length_b   1.000
_cell.length_c   1.000
_cell.angle_alpha   90.00
_cell.angle_beta   90.00
_cell.angle_gamma   90.00
#
_symmetry.space_group_name_H-M   'P 1'
#
loop_
_entity.id
_entity.type
_entity.pdbx_description
1 polymer ?
#
loop_
_entity_poly.entity_id
_entity_poly.type
_entity_poly.pdbx_seq_one_letter_code
_entity_poly.pdbx_strand_id
1 'polypeptide(L)'
;MARIALVAGATGLVGQHLVQRLLVSGAYDHIKLLTRRPLAIDDGRIENVISDYADLAALGARLQADDVFCCLGTTLRKAGSRAAFEDVDYRMVLDLARAARAQGARQFLVVSAAGTAEHSPSFYSRVKAKMERDVAAVGFDAVHILRPSLLLGARDESRPAEAVSQWLMPLFNPLLVGGLRKYRAIRGEDVAEAMLQLARRETRGVHIHHLPLDA
;
A
#
# COMPACT_ATOMS: atom_id res chain seq x y z
N MET A 1 24.79 8.86 -3.83
CA MET A 1 24.00 8.34 -4.96
C MET A 1 22.60 8.87 -4.79
N ALA A 2 21.95 9.27 -5.89
CA ALA A 2 20.57 9.75 -5.86
C ALA A 2 19.63 8.60 -5.45
N ARG A 3 18.74 8.83 -4.47
CA ARG A 3 17.78 7.83 -3.99
C ARG A 3 16.46 7.97 -4.73
N ILE A 4 15.95 6.86 -5.27
CA ILE A 4 14.76 6.84 -6.14
C ILE A 4 13.62 6.08 -5.47
N ALA A 5 12.46 6.72 -5.34
CA ALA A 5 11.21 6.09 -4.92
C ALA A 5 10.35 5.72 -6.13
N LEU A 6 9.77 4.52 -6.14
CA LEU A 6 8.69 4.13 -7.06
C LEU A 6 7.39 3.96 -6.28
N VAL A 7 6.37 4.76 -6.59
CA VAL A 7 5.07 4.72 -5.90
C VAL A 7 3.98 4.19 -6.82
N ALA A 8 3.40 3.04 -6.47
CA ALA A 8 2.19 2.53 -7.09
C ALA A 8 0.98 2.82 -6.20
N GLY A 9 -0.16 3.16 -6.81
CA GLY A 9 -1.36 3.54 -6.07
C GLY A 9 -1.35 4.98 -5.54
N ALA A 10 -0.57 5.87 -6.16
CA ALA A 10 -0.44 7.30 -5.80
C ALA A 10 -1.78 8.08 -5.79
N THR A 11 -2.81 7.60 -6.49
CA THR A 11 -4.15 8.22 -6.48
C THR A 11 -5.04 7.76 -5.31
N GLY A 12 -4.62 6.74 -4.56
CA GLY A 12 -5.39 6.17 -3.46
C GLY A 12 -5.21 6.93 -2.15
N LEU A 13 -6.03 6.58 -1.14
CA LEU A 13 -6.03 7.23 0.17
C LEU A 13 -4.63 7.35 0.80
N VAL A 14 -3.89 6.25 0.89
CA VAL A 14 -2.52 6.25 1.47
C VAL A 14 -1.52 6.87 0.48
N GLY A 15 -1.63 6.50 -0.80
CA GLY A 15 -0.67 6.92 -1.83
C GLY A 15 -0.60 8.45 -1.99
N GLN A 16 -1.72 9.15 -1.94
CA GLN A 16 -1.74 10.62 -2.02
C GLN A 16 -0.94 11.25 -0.88
N HIS A 17 -1.17 10.81 0.36
CA HIS A 17 -0.42 11.29 1.53
C HIS A 17 1.06 10.91 1.44
N LEU A 18 1.38 9.70 0.95
CA LEU A 18 2.75 9.24 0.80
C LEU A 18 3.54 10.08 -0.21
N VAL A 19 2.96 10.40 -1.37
CA VAL A 19 3.62 11.28 -2.35
C VAL A 19 3.95 12.64 -1.74
N GLN A 20 3.01 13.24 -1.00
CA GLN A 20 3.25 14.52 -0.31
C GLN A 20 4.37 14.41 0.74
N ARG A 21 4.38 13.32 1.52
CA ARG A 21 5.44 13.08 2.52
C ARG A 21 6.81 12.89 1.87
N LEU A 22 6.90 12.14 0.76
CA LEU A 22 8.14 11.94 0.02
C LEU A 22 8.71 13.28 -0.48
N LEU A 23 7.86 14.12 -1.08
CA LEU A 23 8.22 15.45 -1.57
C LEU A 23 8.73 16.37 -0.45
N VAL A 24 8.07 16.37 0.71
CA VAL A 24 8.45 17.20 1.86
C VAL A 24 9.70 16.68 2.57
N SER A 25 9.92 15.36 2.61
CA SER A 25 10.99 14.75 3.39
C SER A 25 12.40 15.10 2.90
N GLY A 26 12.55 15.42 1.61
CA GLY A 26 13.86 15.58 0.97
C GLY A 26 14.72 14.31 0.95
N ALA A 27 14.18 13.15 1.33
CA ALA A 27 14.93 11.90 1.41
C ALA A 27 15.14 11.20 0.05
N TYR A 28 14.42 11.66 -0.98
CA TYR A 28 14.46 11.11 -2.33
C TYR A 28 14.71 12.22 -3.34
N ASP A 29 15.65 11.96 -4.24
CA ASP A 29 16.02 12.85 -5.33
C ASP A 29 15.07 12.72 -6.52
N HIS A 30 14.51 11.51 -6.70
CA HIS A 30 13.53 11.23 -7.75
C HIS A 30 12.36 10.39 -7.21
N ILE A 31 11.15 10.74 -7.65
CA ILE A 31 9.92 10.06 -7.26
C ILE A 31 9.16 9.68 -8.53
N LYS A 32 9.13 8.39 -8.82
CA LYS A 32 8.42 7.81 -9.96
C LYS A 32 7.02 7.41 -9.53
N LEU A 33 6.01 7.90 -10.24
CA LEU A 33 4.61 7.59 -9.99
C LEU A 33 4.12 6.61 -11.04
N LEU A 34 3.90 5.34 -10.65
CA LEU A 34 3.34 4.33 -11.53
C LEU A 34 1.81 4.45 -11.51
N THR A 35 1.24 5.02 -12.55
CA THR A 35 -0.20 5.31 -12.62
C THR A 35 -0.76 5.02 -14.00
N ARG A 36 -2.10 4.86 -14.07
CA ARG A 36 -2.80 4.68 -15.36
C ARG A 36 -2.93 5.97 -16.17
N ARG A 37 -2.79 7.11 -15.51
CA ARG A 37 -2.91 8.46 -16.08
C ARG A 37 -1.94 9.38 -15.34
N PRO A 38 -1.34 10.37 -16.03
CA PRO A 38 -0.40 11.29 -15.40
C PRO A 38 -1.08 12.06 -14.25
N LEU A 39 -0.34 12.28 -13.17
CA LEU A 39 -0.75 13.17 -12.10
C LEU A 39 -0.17 14.55 -12.33
N ALA A 40 -1.02 15.58 -12.21
CA ALA A 40 -0.64 16.97 -12.35
C ALA A 40 0.01 17.47 -11.05
N ILE A 41 1.24 17.01 -10.79
CA ILE A 41 2.09 17.46 -9.69
C ILE A 41 3.28 18.18 -10.32
N ASP A 42 3.36 19.49 -10.08
CA ASP A 42 4.42 20.35 -10.61
C ASP A 42 5.62 20.35 -9.65
N ASP A 43 6.47 19.33 -9.78
CA ASP A 43 7.73 19.21 -9.04
C ASP A 43 8.77 18.49 -9.92
N GLY A 44 9.96 19.07 -10.07
CA GLY A 44 11.02 18.55 -10.94
C GLY A 44 11.58 17.18 -10.54
N ARG A 45 11.26 16.68 -9.34
CA ARG A 45 11.62 15.32 -8.89
C ARG A 45 10.64 14.26 -9.35
N ILE A 46 9.45 14.64 -9.80
CA ILE A 46 8.36 13.72 -10.15
C ILE A 46 8.51 13.24 -11.60
N GLU A 47 8.51 11.92 -11.78
CA GLU A 47 8.38 11.28 -13.09
C GLU A 47 7.06 10.50 -13.15
N ASN A 48 6.24 10.74 -14.17
CA ASN A 48 5.03 9.96 -14.42
C ASN A 48 5.37 8.72 -15.27
N VAL A 49 5.28 7.53 -14.67
CA VAL A 49 5.41 6.24 -15.36
C VAL A 49 4.02 5.70 -15.66
N ILE A 50 3.59 5.80 -16.92
CA ILE A 50 2.23 5.44 -17.32
C ILE A 50 2.15 3.95 -17.66
N SER A 51 1.23 3.23 -16.99
CA SER A 51 0.97 1.81 -17.24
C SER A 51 -0.42 1.38 -16.76
N ASP A 52 -0.99 0.41 -17.45
CA ASP A 52 -2.20 -0.32 -17.05
C ASP A 52 -1.91 -1.57 -16.18
N TYR A 53 -0.65 -1.83 -15.87
CA TYR A 53 -0.17 -3.00 -15.12
C TYR A 53 -0.37 -4.34 -15.84
N ALA A 54 -0.57 -4.35 -17.17
CA ALA A 54 -0.67 -5.57 -17.96
C ALA A 54 0.72 -6.17 -18.27
N ASP A 55 1.69 -5.34 -18.64
CA ASP A 55 3.07 -5.76 -18.90
C ASP A 55 4.07 -4.77 -18.27
N LEU A 56 4.38 -5.01 -16.98
CA LEU A 56 5.36 -4.21 -16.25
C LEU A 56 6.80 -4.54 -16.64
N ALA A 57 7.07 -5.71 -17.21
CA ALA A 57 8.43 -6.07 -17.63
C ALA A 57 8.88 -5.20 -18.81
N ALA A 58 7.98 -4.89 -19.74
CA ALA A 58 8.24 -4.00 -20.87
C ALA A 58 8.65 -2.57 -20.48
N LEU A 59 8.36 -2.12 -19.26
CA LEU A 59 8.77 -0.80 -18.79
C LEU A 59 10.30 -0.70 -18.51
N GLY A 60 10.97 -1.83 -18.27
CA GLY A 60 12.42 -1.89 -18.08
C GLY A 60 12.94 -0.85 -17.07
N ALA A 61 13.98 -0.11 -17.47
CA ALA A 61 14.66 0.88 -16.62
C ALA A 61 13.72 1.99 -16.08
N ARG A 62 12.54 2.20 -16.67
CA ARG A 62 11.53 3.11 -16.10
C ARG A 62 11.09 2.68 -14.70
N LEU A 63 11.12 1.38 -14.38
CA LEU A 63 10.83 0.86 -13.04
C LEU A 63 12.03 0.80 -12.10
N GLN A 64 13.23 1.20 -12.54
CA GLN A 64 14.40 1.27 -11.67
C GLN A 64 14.12 2.22 -10.49
N ALA A 65 14.30 1.73 -9.28
CA ALA A 65 14.15 2.48 -8.03
C ALA A 65 14.98 1.82 -6.92
N ASP A 66 15.25 2.52 -5.82
CA ASP A 66 15.84 1.91 -4.63
C ASP A 66 14.74 1.30 -3.75
N ASP A 67 13.66 2.06 -3.56
CA ASP A 67 12.53 1.70 -2.71
C ASP A 67 11.22 1.73 -3.49
N VAL A 68 10.45 0.66 -3.38
CA VAL A 68 9.13 0.55 -4.00
C VAL A 68 8.05 0.65 -2.93
N PHE A 69 7.16 1.62 -3.07
CA PHE A 69 6.01 1.82 -2.22
C PHE A 69 4.74 1.39 -2.96
N CYS A 70 4.18 0.26 -2.58
CA CYS A 70 2.95 -0.29 -3.13
C CYS A 70 1.76 0.06 -2.25
N CYS A 71 1.03 1.10 -2.64
CA CYS A 71 -0.25 1.51 -2.05
C CYS A 71 -1.44 1.00 -2.88
N LEU A 72 -1.24 -0.02 -3.72
CA LEU A 72 -2.32 -0.65 -4.46
C LEU A 72 -3.24 -1.43 -3.51
N GLY A 73 -4.53 -1.38 -3.82
CA GLY A 73 -5.54 -2.11 -3.11
C GLY A 73 -6.92 -1.56 -3.42
N THR A 74 -7.90 -2.44 -3.42
CA THR A 74 -9.30 -2.09 -3.57
C THR A 74 -10.13 -2.78 -2.49
N THR A 75 -11.41 -2.48 -2.43
CA THR A 75 -12.34 -3.26 -1.61
C THR A 75 -13.04 -4.26 -2.51
N LEU A 76 -13.49 -5.40 -1.97
CA LEU A 76 -14.24 -6.37 -2.76
C LEU A 76 -15.49 -5.73 -3.41
N ARG A 77 -16.14 -4.79 -2.71
CA ARG A 77 -17.26 -4.01 -3.24
C ARG A 77 -16.85 -3.13 -4.43
N LYS A 78 -15.72 -2.41 -4.32
CA LYS A 78 -15.23 -1.53 -5.39
C LYS A 78 -14.67 -2.31 -6.59
N ALA A 79 -14.08 -3.48 -6.34
CA ALA A 79 -13.67 -4.40 -7.39
C ALA A 79 -14.86 -4.98 -8.18
N GLY A 80 -16.03 -5.10 -7.54
CA GLY A 80 -17.23 -5.68 -8.13
C GLY A 80 -17.21 -7.20 -8.27
N SER A 81 -16.04 -7.83 -8.23
CA SER A 81 -15.90 -9.29 -8.30
C SER A 81 -14.66 -9.80 -7.55
N ARG A 82 -14.65 -11.10 -7.24
CA ARG A 82 -13.49 -11.78 -6.63
C ARG A 82 -12.28 -11.77 -7.55
N ALA A 83 -12.48 -11.99 -8.85
CA ALA A 83 -11.41 -11.99 -9.84
C ALA A 83 -10.77 -10.60 -9.97
N ALA A 84 -11.58 -9.54 -10.09
CA ALA A 84 -11.06 -8.17 -10.15
C ALA A 84 -10.36 -7.75 -8.85
N PHE A 85 -10.82 -8.27 -7.71
CA PHE A 85 -10.14 -8.04 -6.43
C PHE A 85 -8.78 -8.74 -6.38
N GLU A 86 -8.70 -10.02 -6.76
CA GLU A 86 -7.44 -10.76 -6.82
C GLU A 86 -6.48 -10.18 -7.87
N ASP A 87 -7.00 -9.64 -8.97
CA ASP A 87 -6.22 -8.94 -9.97
C ASP A 87 -5.47 -7.74 -9.37
N VAL A 88 -6.19 -6.87 -8.64
CA VAL A 88 -5.63 -5.65 -8.05
C VAL A 88 -4.81 -5.92 -6.80
N ASP A 89 -5.34 -6.71 -5.85
CA ASP A 89 -4.76 -6.87 -4.51
C ASP A 89 -3.71 -7.99 -4.43
N TYR A 90 -3.55 -8.79 -5.49
CA TYR A 90 -2.55 -9.84 -5.58
C TYR A 90 -1.72 -9.76 -6.87
N ARG A 91 -2.33 -9.95 -8.05
CA ARG A 91 -1.57 -10.05 -9.31
C ARG A 91 -0.75 -8.79 -9.58
N MET A 92 -1.39 -7.63 -9.65
CA MET A 92 -0.72 -6.35 -9.93
C MET A 92 0.41 -6.04 -8.93
N VAL A 93 0.21 -6.39 -7.65
CA VAL A 93 1.21 -6.19 -6.59
C VAL A 93 2.42 -7.08 -6.81
N LEU A 94 2.20 -8.37 -7.08
CA LEU A 94 3.27 -9.34 -7.29
C LEU A 94 4.03 -9.07 -8.59
N ASP A 95 3.33 -8.70 -9.67
CA ASP A 95 3.94 -8.33 -10.94
C ASP A 95 4.83 -7.09 -10.79
N LEU A 96 4.37 -6.08 -10.03
CA LEU A 96 5.17 -4.90 -9.70
C LEU A 96 6.40 -5.28 -8.89
N ALA A 97 6.23 -6.11 -7.86
CA ALA A 97 7.34 -6.56 -7.02
C ALA A 97 8.42 -7.26 -7.87
N ARG A 98 8.04 -8.18 -8.75
CA ARG A 98 8.97 -8.89 -9.64
C ARG A 98 9.64 -7.95 -10.63
N ALA A 99 8.85 -7.09 -11.30
CA ALA A 99 9.37 -6.18 -12.31
C ALA A 99 10.35 -5.16 -11.71
N ALA A 100 10.02 -4.57 -10.56
CA ALA A 100 10.91 -3.62 -9.90
C ALA A 100 12.17 -4.30 -9.33
N ARG A 101 12.07 -5.52 -8.77
CA ARG A 101 13.24 -6.27 -8.32
C ARG A 101 14.20 -6.59 -9.47
N ALA A 102 13.66 -6.97 -10.63
CA ALA A 102 14.46 -7.20 -11.83
C ALA A 102 15.22 -5.94 -12.31
N GLN A 103 14.77 -4.75 -11.91
CA GLN A 103 15.43 -3.46 -12.18
C GLN A 103 16.30 -2.96 -11.02
N GLY A 104 16.59 -3.81 -10.03
CA GLY A 104 17.55 -3.52 -8.96
C GLY A 104 16.95 -2.91 -7.69
N ALA A 105 15.62 -2.82 -7.56
CA ALA A 105 15.00 -2.35 -6.33
C ALA A 105 15.39 -3.22 -5.13
N ARG A 106 15.73 -2.56 -4.01
CA ARG A 106 16.26 -3.20 -2.81
C ARG A 106 15.20 -3.37 -1.72
N GLN A 107 14.27 -2.43 -1.61
CA GLN A 107 13.19 -2.50 -0.62
C GLN A 107 11.82 -2.49 -1.26
N PHE A 108 10.89 -3.28 -0.71
CA PHE A 108 9.48 -3.28 -1.11
C PHE A 108 8.57 -3.09 0.09
N LEU A 109 7.81 -2.01 0.10
CA LEU A 109 6.87 -1.66 1.16
C LEU A 109 5.45 -1.76 0.63
N VAL A 110 4.60 -2.58 1.26
CA VAL A 110 3.24 -2.85 0.77
C VAL A 110 2.20 -2.69 1.86
N VAL A 111 1.05 -2.11 1.49
CA VAL A 111 -0.12 -2.01 2.36
C VAL A 111 -1.00 -3.25 2.23
N SER A 112 -1.09 -4.01 3.31
CA SER A 112 -1.98 -5.14 3.51
C SER A 112 -3.14 -4.74 4.45
N ALA A 113 -3.52 -5.59 5.40
CA ALA A 113 -4.60 -5.37 6.35
C ALA A 113 -4.40 -6.16 7.64
N ALA A 114 -4.96 -5.66 8.74
CA ALA A 114 -5.07 -6.39 9.99
C ALA A 114 -5.97 -7.63 9.82
N GLY A 115 -5.61 -8.73 10.47
CA GLY A 115 -6.36 -10.00 10.37
C GLY A 115 -6.12 -10.79 9.08
N THR A 116 -5.09 -10.45 8.31
CA THR A 116 -4.61 -11.26 7.18
C THR A 116 -4.08 -12.60 7.68
N ALA A 117 -4.63 -13.71 7.17
CA ALA A 117 -4.24 -15.07 7.52
C ALA A 117 -4.53 -16.05 6.36
N GLU A 118 -3.63 -16.99 6.10
CA GLU A 118 -3.74 -17.95 4.99
C GLU A 118 -4.98 -18.86 5.12
N HIS A 119 -5.33 -19.28 6.33
CA HIS A 119 -6.47 -20.16 6.62
C HIS A 119 -7.74 -19.42 7.06
N SER A 120 -7.90 -18.14 6.67
CA SER A 120 -9.09 -17.35 7.02
C SER A 120 -10.33 -17.79 6.24
N PRO A 121 -11.55 -17.79 6.82
CA PRO A 121 -12.79 -17.96 6.05
C PRO A 121 -13.06 -16.78 5.10
N SER A 122 -12.47 -15.61 5.34
CA SER A 122 -12.61 -14.43 4.49
C SER A 122 -11.74 -14.52 3.23
N PHE A 123 -12.36 -14.46 2.04
CA PHE A 123 -11.66 -14.41 0.76
C PHE A 123 -10.66 -13.25 0.68
N TYR A 124 -11.06 -12.06 1.17
CA TYR A 124 -10.20 -10.88 1.25
C TYR A 124 -8.90 -11.16 2.02
N SER A 125 -9.02 -11.78 3.21
CA SER A 125 -7.88 -12.10 4.07
C SER A 125 -6.95 -13.14 3.43
N ARG A 126 -7.50 -14.16 2.76
CA ARG A 126 -6.68 -15.16 2.06
C ARG A 126 -5.89 -14.59 0.88
N VAL A 127 -6.51 -13.72 0.07
CA VAL A 127 -5.81 -13.06 -1.06
C VAL A 127 -4.69 -12.16 -0.56
N LYS A 128 -4.92 -11.38 0.51
CA LYS A 128 -3.86 -10.57 1.14
C LYS A 128 -2.74 -11.45 1.68
N ALA A 129 -3.05 -12.57 2.32
CA ALA A 129 -2.03 -13.49 2.84
C ALA A 129 -1.19 -14.12 1.71
N LYS A 130 -1.85 -14.49 0.61
CA LYS A 130 -1.20 -14.95 -0.62
C LYS A 130 -0.24 -13.90 -1.18
N MET A 131 -0.69 -12.64 -1.29
CA MET A 131 0.14 -11.51 -1.72
C MET A 131 1.35 -11.31 -0.82
N GLU A 132 1.14 -11.28 0.49
CA GLU A 132 2.22 -11.09 1.47
C GLU A 132 3.31 -12.15 1.35
N ARG A 133 2.91 -13.43 1.29
CA ARG A 133 3.84 -14.56 1.13
C ARG A 133 4.61 -14.47 -0.19
N ASP A 134 3.91 -14.24 -1.29
CA ASP A 134 4.54 -14.31 -2.60
C ASP A 134 5.43 -13.09 -2.88
N VAL A 135 5.09 -11.91 -2.33
CA VAL A 135 5.97 -10.72 -2.34
C VAL A 135 7.22 -10.95 -1.47
N ALA A 136 7.06 -11.55 -0.29
CA ALA A 136 8.18 -11.88 0.59
C ALA A 136 9.20 -12.82 -0.09
N ALA A 137 8.74 -13.68 -1.00
CA ALA A 137 9.57 -14.62 -1.74
C ALA A 137 10.29 -14.02 -2.97
N VAL A 138 10.04 -12.76 -3.35
CA VAL A 138 10.65 -12.13 -4.54
C VAL A 138 12.16 -11.90 -4.38
N GLY A 139 12.66 -11.84 -3.15
CA GLY A 139 14.10 -11.73 -2.88
C GLY A 139 14.63 -10.30 -2.83
N PHE A 140 13.84 -9.36 -2.32
CA PHE A 140 14.31 -8.02 -1.92
C PHE A 140 15.24 -8.11 -0.71
N ASP A 141 16.08 -7.09 -0.53
CA ASP A 141 16.95 -6.98 0.64
C ASP A 141 16.11 -6.74 1.91
N ALA A 142 15.02 -5.98 1.77
CA ALA A 142 13.99 -5.80 2.79
C ALA A 142 12.57 -5.76 2.20
N VAL A 143 11.63 -6.40 2.90
CA VAL A 143 10.20 -6.30 2.61
C VAL A 143 9.47 -5.82 3.85
N HIS A 144 8.70 -4.74 3.73
CA HIS A 144 7.86 -4.23 4.81
C HIS A 144 6.38 -4.42 4.44
N ILE A 145 5.69 -5.25 5.22
CA ILE A 145 4.27 -5.54 5.06
C ILE A 145 3.53 -4.77 6.15
N LEU A 146 2.83 -3.71 5.78
CA LEU A 146 2.08 -2.90 6.72
C LEU A 146 0.65 -3.42 6.80
N ARG A 147 0.20 -3.82 7.98
CA ARG A 147 -1.15 -4.32 8.27
C ARG A 147 -1.93 -3.28 9.08
N PRO A 148 -2.47 -2.22 8.43
CA PRO A 148 -3.32 -1.25 9.10
C PRO A 148 -4.61 -1.89 9.61
N SER A 149 -5.15 -1.31 10.67
CA SER A 149 -6.51 -1.52 11.14
C SER A 149 -7.52 -0.89 10.15
N LEU A 150 -8.69 -0.43 10.65
CA LEU A 150 -9.66 0.27 9.82
C LEU A 150 -9.11 1.62 9.33
N LEU A 151 -8.97 1.81 8.02
CA LEU A 151 -8.53 3.10 7.46
C LEU A 151 -9.64 4.16 7.57
N LEU A 152 -9.37 5.25 8.28
CA LEU A 152 -10.19 6.47 8.29
C LEU A 152 -9.80 7.36 7.12
N GLY A 153 -10.79 7.74 6.30
CA GLY A 153 -10.59 8.70 5.22
C GLY A 153 -11.90 9.05 4.53
N ALA A 154 -12.08 10.34 4.23
CA ALA A 154 -13.15 10.83 3.37
C ALA A 154 -12.90 10.31 1.94
N ARG A 155 -13.60 9.25 1.56
CA ARG A 155 -13.68 8.84 0.16
C ARG A 155 -14.86 9.58 -0.45
N ASP A 156 -14.55 10.38 -1.46
CA ASP A 156 -15.46 11.17 -2.29
C ASP A 156 -16.32 10.27 -3.20
N GLU A 157 -17.04 9.32 -2.60
CA GLU A 157 -18.08 8.53 -3.24
C GLU A 157 -19.34 8.80 -2.41
N SER A 158 -20.27 9.58 -2.99
CA SER A 158 -21.53 9.95 -2.36
C SER A 158 -22.23 8.71 -1.79
N ARG A 159 -22.69 8.86 -0.55
CA ARG A 159 -23.16 7.76 0.28
C ARG A 159 -24.68 7.90 0.51
N PRO A 160 -25.55 7.30 -0.33
CA PRO A 160 -26.94 7.08 0.03
C PRO A 160 -27.16 5.78 0.83
N ALA A 161 -26.16 4.88 0.88
CA ALA A 161 -26.24 3.60 1.59
C ALA A 161 -25.64 3.61 3.01
N GLU A 162 -25.47 4.80 3.60
CA GLU A 162 -24.88 4.99 4.93
C GLU A 162 -25.84 4.94 6.12
N ALA A 163 -27.13 4.68 5.92
CA ALA A 163 -28.04 4.73 7.07
C ALA A 163 -27.99 3.48 7.98
N VAL A 164 -27.57 2.29 7.51
CA VAL A 164 -27.76 1.04 8.29
C VAL A 164 -26.47 0.52 8.94
N SER A 165 -25.31 0.69 8.29
CA SER A 165 -24.03 0.19 8.84
C SER A 165 -23.39 1.17 9.84
N GLN A 166 -23.57 2.48 9.64
CA GLN A 166 -23.19 3.50 10.62
C GLN A 166 -24.05 3.45 11.90
N TRP A 167 -25.22 2.81 11.84
CA TRP A 167 -26.18 2.75 12.94
C TRP A 167 -25.82 1.68 14.00
N LEU A 168 -25.07 0.64 13.62
CA LEU A 168 -24.73 -0.48 14.53
C LEU A 168 -23.35 -0.35 15.19
N MET A 169 -22.47 0.51 14.67
CA MET A 169 -21.12 0.71 15.22
C MET A 169 -21.04 1.46 16.57
N PRO A 170 -21.83 2.52 16.85
CA PRO A 170 -21.70 3.21 18.13
C PRO A 170 -22.28 2.43 19.32
N LEU A 171 -23.09 1.37 19.09
CA LEU A 171 -23.64 0.54 20.17
C LEU A 171 -22.61 -0.38 20.84
N PHE A 172 -21.52 -0.74 20.15
CA PHE A 172 -20.47 -1.62 20.67
C PHE A 172 -19.23 -0.89 21.21
N ASN A 173 -19.24 0.44 21.12
CA ASN A 173 -18.13 1.32 21.47
C ASN A 173 -17.75 1.33 22.98
N PRO A 174 -18.67 1.13 23.95
CA PRO A 174 -18.29 1.09 25.36
C PRO A 174 -17.64 -0.24 25.80
N LEU A 175 -17.62 -1.28 24.96
CA LEU A 175 -17.17 -2.64 25.31
C LEU A 175 -15.74 -2.98 24.86
N LEU A 176 -15.03 -2.04 24.22
CA LEU A 176 -13.71 -2.29 23.61
C LEU A 176 -12.58 -1.59 24.38
N VAL A 177 -12.28 -2.07 25.60
CA VAL A 177 -11.13 -1.63 26.40
C VAL A 177 -10.09 -2.76 26.48
N GLY A 178 -8.79 -2.45 26.34
CA GLY A 178 -7.68 -3.42 26.44
C GLY A 178 -7.05 -3.85 25.10
N GLY A 179 -6.77 -5.15 24.92
CA GLY A 179 -6.05 -5.76 23.76
C GLY A 179 -6.72 -5.61 22.38
N LEU A 180 -7.82 -4.86 22.30
CA LEU A 180 -8.56 -4.51 21.09
C LEU A 180 -8.17 -3.12 20.55
N ARG A 181 -7.21 -2.41 21.19
CA ARG A 181 -6.58 -1.17 20.68
C ARG A 181 -6.03 -1.30 19.26
N LYS A 182 -5.63 -2.50 18.83
CA LYS A 182 -5.19 -2.86 17.47
C LYS A 182 -6.24 -2.67 16.37
N TYR A 183 -7.50 -2.41 16.73
CA TYR A 183 -8.58 -2.12 15.79
C TYR A 183 -8.96 -0.64 15.75
N ARG A 184 -8.29 0.24 16.50
CA ARG A 184 -8.51 1.69 16.41
C ARG A 184 -8.22 2.15 15.01
N ALA A 185 -9.17 2.87 14.44
CA ALA A 185 -9.12 3.27 13.06
C ALA A 185 -7.96 4.27 12.84
N ILE A 186 -7.20 4.09 11.76
CA ILE A 186 -5.94 4.77 11.46
C ILE A 186 -6.09 5.65 10.22
N ARG A 187 -5.50 6.84 10.20
CA ARG A 187 -5.64 7.74 9.05
C ARG A 187 -4.69 7.29 7.93
N GLY A 188 -5.06 7.57 6.68
CA GLY A 188 -4.19 7.30 5.52
C GLY A 188 -2.82 7.97 5.64
N GLU A 189 -2.77 9.16 6.24
CA GLU A 189 -1.53 9.89 6.51
C GLU A 189 -0.60 9.18 7.49
N ASP A 190 -1.14 8.50 8.49
CA ASP A 190 -0.34 7.77 9.49
C ASP A 190 0.32 6.54 8.86
N VAL A 191 -0.41 5.85 7.97
CA VAL A 191 0.15 4.73 7.20
C VAL A 191 1.24 5.22 6.25
N ALA A 192 1.00 6.33 5.56
CA ALA A 192 2.00 6.93 4.67
C ALA A 192 3.28 7.34 5.42
N GLU A 193 3.13 7.94 6.60
CA GLU A 193 4.26 8.29 7.47
C GLU A 193 5.02 7.05 7.94
N ALA A 194 4.31 6.00 8.37
CA ALA A 194 4.92 4.73 8.75
C ALA A 194 5.71 4.10 7.58
N MET A 195 5.18 4.14 6.35
CA MET A 195 5.91 3.66 5.17
C MET A 195 7.22 4.42 4.96
N LEU A 196 7.19 5.75 5.02
CA LEU A 196 8.40 6.57 4.87
C LEU A 196 9.43 6.31 5.98
N GLN A 197 8.98 6.20 7.23
CA GLN A 197 9.87 5.91 8.35
C GLN A 197 10.53 4.53 8.20
N LEU A 198 9.76 3.51 7.82
CA LEU A 198 10.28 2.15 7.62
C LEU A 198 11.29 2.08 6.49
N ALA A 199 11.03 2.74 5.35
CA ALA A 199 11.97 2.78 4.23
C ALA A 199 13.34 3.38 4.60
N ARG A 200 13.39 4.25 5.61
CA ARG A 200 14.63 4.87 6.11
C ARG A 200 15.37 4.00 7.12
N ARG A 201 14.76 2.91 7.63
CA ARG A 201 15.44 2.00 8.56
C ARG A 201 16.37 1.08 7.80
N GLU A 202 17.58 0.90 8.31
CA GLU A 202 18.53 -0.08 7.77
C GLU A 202 18.19 -1.49 8.27
N THR A 203 17.09 -2.05 7.76
CA THR A 203 16.67 -3.41 8.09
C THR A 203 16.86 -4.35 6.91
N ARG A 204 16.99 -5.65 7.18
CA ARG A 204 17.04 -6.72 6.17
C ARG A 204 16.00 -7.78 6.46
N GLY A 205 15.57 -8.49 5.43
CA GLY A 205 14.57 -9.56 5.54
C GLY A 205 13.14 -9.06 5.49
N VAL A 206 12.21 -9.92 5.91
CA VAL A 206 10.75 -9.69 5.78
C VAL A 206 10.17 -9.27 7.13
N HIS A 207 9.49 -8.13 7.16
CA HIS A 207 8.95 -7.53 8.37
C HIS A 207 7.45 -7.27 8.24
N ILE A 208 6.67 -7.77 9.19
CA ILE A 208 5.23 -7.51 9.28
C ILE A 208 5.00 -6.46 10.37
N HIS A 209 4.41 -5.33 9.99
CA HIS A 209 4.15 -4.19 10.87
C HIS A 209 2.65 -4.07 11.13
N HIS A 210 2.25 -4.14 12.38
CA HIS A 210 0.89 -3.78 12.78
C HIS A 210 0.85 -2.27 13.08
N LEU A 211 -0.18 -1.58 12.59
CA LEU A 211 -0.28 -0.13 12.75
C LEU A 211 -1.35 0.28 13.80
N PRO A 212 -1.15 1.38 14.54
CA PRO A 212 0.00 2.31 14.48
C PRO A 212 1.31 1.64 14.94
N LEU A 213 2.45 2.13 14.43
CA LEU A 213 3.76 1.65 14.90
C LEU A 213 3.90 1.99 16.40
N ASP A 214 4.43 1.05 17.18
CA ASP A 214 4.78 1.33 18.58
C ASP A 214 5.87 2.42 18.59
N ALA A 215 5.68 3.42 19.46
CA ALA A 215 6.57 4.56 19.63
C ALA A 215 7.88 4.18 20.32
#